data_AF-A0A933AY95-F1
#
_entry.id   AF-A0A933AY95-F1
#
_cell.length_a   1.000
_cell.length_b   1.000
_cell.length_c   1.000
_cell.angle_alpha   90.00
_cell.angle_beta   90.00
_cell.angle_gamma   90.00
#
_symmetry.space_group_name_H-M   'P 1'
#
loop_
_entity.id
_entity.type
_entity.pdbx_description
1 polymer ?
#
loop_
_entity_poly.entity_id
_entity_poly.type
_entity_poly.pdbx_seq_one_letter_code
_entity_poly.pdbx_strand_id
1 'polypeptide(L)'
;MTEKRRVVATQEENPFGVPLQELLAGVTWSYSRRSTLGQCTRRYYYEYFGANKRAAKQEPLKESLHFLKGLQNRHERTGTIAHLVIAAFLRKAQAGEMWNVDRLVSWARDIFKTDTGYSRAHPDGDVPPSGKYPPVLLHEYHYHYPDANDLCREAETRMVEAIRSFARDSRFSEFREAGSAPRALVGSTRQSTGYYGRAKYQLIHVSTWWNCTRTP
;
A
#
# COMPACT_ATOMS: atom_id res chain seq x y z
N MET A 1 -13.39 -52.39 -29.70
CA MET A 1 -14.17 -51.86 -28.57
C MET A 1 -13.19 -51.32 -27.54
N THR A 2 -12.96 -50.01 -27.53
CA THR A 2 -11.97 -49.34 -26.67
C THR A 2 -12.69 -48.82 -25.43
N GLU A 3 -12.43 -49.48 -24.31
CA GLU A 3 -13.03 -49.19 -23.01
C GLU A 3 -12.48 -47.87 -22.46
N LYS A 4 -13.32 -46.83 -22.44
CA LYS A 4 -13.00 -45.54 -21.81
C LYS A 4 -12.91 -45.74 -20.30
N ARG A 5 -11.69 -45.92 -19.78
CA ARG A 5 -11.41 -45.80 -18.34
C ARG A 5 -11.80 -44.40 -17.87
N ARG A 6 -12.92 -44.33 -17.15
CA ARG A 6 -13.35 -43.16 -16.40
C ARG A 6 -12.34 -42.97 -15.27
N VAL A 7 -11.49 -41.95 -15.36
CA VAL A 7 -10.67 -41.52 -14.22
C VAL A 7 -11.66 -40.97 -13.20
N VAL A 8 -12.01 -41.79 -12.21
CA VAL A 8 -12.72 -41.34 -11.02
C VAL A 8 -11.71 -40.46 -10.29
N ALA A 9 -11.93 -39.15 -10.35
CA ALA A 9 -11.21 -38.21 -9.51
C ALA A 9 -11.50 -38.63 -8.06
N THR A 10 -10.52 -39.30 -7.44
CA THR A 10 -10.51 -39.55 -6.01
C THR A 10 -10.72 -38.19 -5.34
N GLN A 11 -11.76 -38.07 -4.52
CA GLN A 11 -11.93 -36.93 -3.63
C GLN A 11 -10.60 -36.77 -2.89
N GLU A 12 -9.85 -35.71 -3.20
CA GLU A 12 -8.74 -35.29 -2.37
C GLU A 12 -9.31 -35.14 -0.97
N GLU A 13 -8.89 -36.04 -0.06
CA GLU A 13 -9.28 -35.98 1.34
C GLU A 13 -8.97 -34.57 1.81
N ASN A 14 -10.02 -33.83 2.18
CA ASN A 14 -9.88 -32.47 2.66
C ASN A 14 -9.00 -32.51 3.91
N PRO A 15 -7.72 -32.11 3.83
CA PRO A 15 -6.76 -32.35 4.91
C PRO A 15 -7.05 -31.47 6.13
N PHE A 16 -8.04 -30.57 6.02
CA PHE A 16 -8.44 -29.64 7.05
C PHE A 16 -9.80 -29.98 7.67
N GLY A 17 -10.57 -30.93 7.13
CA GLY A 17 -11.90 -31.30 7.65
C GLY A 17 -12.96 -30.18 7.61
N VAL A 18 -12.64 -29.03 7.02
CA VAL A 18 -13.51 -27.84 6.94
C VAL A 18 -13.95 -27.62 5.50
N PRO A 19 -15.25 -27.48 5.20
CA PRO A 19 -15.73 -27.27 3.83
C PRO A 19 -15.00 -26.11 3.13
N LEU A 20 -14.65 -26.28 1.86
CA LEU A 20 -13.92 -25.26 1.08
C LEU A 20 -14.61 -23.89 1.12
N GLN A 21 -15.95 -23.86 1.09
CA GLN A 21 -16.74 -22.64 1.17
C GLN A 21 -16.50 -21.86 2.47
N GLU A 22 -16.33 -22.55 3.60
CA GLU A 22 -16.06 -21.94 4.89
C GLU A 22 -14.64 -21.38 4.96
N LEU A 23 -13.66 -22.10 4.40
CA LEU A 23 -12.29 -21.60 4.23
C LEU A 23 -12.25 -20.33 3.37
N LEU A 24 -13.00 -20.30 2.26
CA LEU A 24 -13.07 -19.16 1.36
C LEU A 24 -13.80 -17.96 1.97
N ALA A 25 -14.80 -18.18 2.83
CA ALA A 25 -15.51 -17.11 3.53
C ALA A 25 -14.61 -16.29 4.47
N GLY A 26 -13.54 -16.90 5.01
CA GLY A 26 -12.53 -16.23 5.83
C GLY A 26 -11.54 -15.36 5.05
N VAL A 27 -11.49 -15.46 3.73
CA VAL A 27 -10.52 -14.74 2.90
C VAL A 27 -11.02 -13.33 2.58
N THR A 28 -10.29 -12.32 3.06
CA THR A 28 -10.47 -10.92 2.64
C THR A 28 -9.94 -10.75 1.21
N TRP A 29 -10.83 -10.49 0.26
CA TRP A 29 -10.47 -10.26 -1.14
C TRP A 29 -10.28 -8.77 -1.47
N SER A 30 -9.33 -8.49 -2.35
CA SER A 30 -9.14 -7.19 -3.00
C SER A 30 -8.67 -7.42 -4.44
N TYR A 31 -8.82 -6.40 -5.29
CA TYR A 31 -8.32 -6.46 -6.67
C TYR A 31 -6.81 -6.71 -6.71
N SER A 32 -6.03 -6.03 -5.85
CA SER A 32 -4.58 -6.25 -5.72
C SER A 32 -4.22 -7.68 -5.31
N ARG A 33 -4.94 -8.26 -4.33
CA ARG A 33 -4.74 -9.66 -3.90
C ARG A 33 -5.01 -10.64 -5.03
N ARG A 34 -6.11 -10.45 -5.75
CA ARG A 34 -6.47 -11.30 -6.90
C ARG A 34 -5.42 -11.21 -8.00
N SER A 35 -4.95 -10.00 -8.32
CA SER A 35 -3.91 -9.77 -9.33
C SER A 35 -2.61 -10.48 -8.94
N THR A 36 -2.13 -10.31 -7.70
CA THR A 36 -0.92 -10.99 -7.22
C THR A 36 -1.05 -12.51 -7.26
N LEU A 37 -2.20 -13.07 -6.87
CA LEU A 37 -2.46 -14.52 -6.96
C LEU A 37 -2.41 -15.03 -8.40
N GLY A 38 -3.03 -14.30 -9.32
CA GLY A 38 -3.05 -14.65 -10.75
C GLY A 38 -1.67 -14.54 -11.42
N GLN A 39 -0.80 -13.67 -10.91
CA GLN A 39 0.58 -13.56 -11.40
C GLN A 39 1.48 -14.66 -10.85
N CYS A 40 1.46 -14.90 -9.53
CA CYS A 40 2.30 -15.90 -8.88
C CYS A 40 1.75 -16.30 -7.51
N THR A 41 1.40 -17.58 -7.37
CA THR A 41 0.90 -18.17 -6.13
C THR A 41 1.92 -18.10 -4.99
N ARG A 42 3.21 -18.34 -5.29
CA ARG A 42 4.31 -18.22 -4.32
C ARG A 42 4.45 -16.79 -3.80
N ARG A 43 4.40 -15.80 -4.68
CA ARG A 43 4.42 -14.38 -4.29
C ARG A 43 3.23 -14.04 -3.40
N TYR A 44 2.03 -14.48 -3.79
CA TYR A 44 0.83 -14.28 -2.99
C TYR A 44 0.96 -14.87 -1.59
N TYR A 45 1.52 -16.08 -1.47
CA TYR A 45 1.75 -16.73 -0.19
C TYR A 45 2.60 -15.84 0.73
N TYR A 46 3.81 -15.44 0.30
CA TYR A 46 4.70 -14.65 1.15
C TYR A 46 4.11 -13.28 1.48
N GLU A 47 3.48 -12.63 0.50
CA GLU A 47 2.92 -11.29 0.67
C GLU A 47 1.73 -11.27 1.64
N TYR A 48 0.76 -12.18 1.50
CA TYR A 48 -0.51 -12.07 2.24
C TYR A 48 -0.68 -13.10 3.36
N PHE A 49 0.02 -14.23 3.31
CA PHE A 49 -0.16 -15.34 4.23
C PHE A 49 1.07 -15.58 5.11
N GLY A 50 2.23 -15.89 4.51
CA GLY A 50 3.49 -16.16 5.19
C GLY A 50 3.94 -15.01 6.11
N ALA A 51 3.99 -13.77 5.60
CA ALA A 51 4.39 -12.60 6.41
C ALA A 51 3.32 -12.08 7.38
N ASN A 52 2.11 -12.64 7.40
CA ASN A 52 1.03 -12.20 8.29
C ASN A 52 1.13 -12.92 9.64
N LYS A 53 1.42 -12.18 10.72
CA LYS A 53 1.56 -12.69 12.10
C LYS A 53 0.38 -13.54 12.61
N ARG A 54 -0.83 -13.33 12.08
CA ARG A 54 -2.03 -14.09 12.49
C ARG A 54 -2.28 -15.36 11.67
N ALA A 55 -1.76 -15.40 10.45
CA ALA A 55 -1.82 -16.57 9.57
C ALA A 55 -0.51 -17.38 9.66
N ALA A 56 -0.43 -18.58 9.06
CA ALA A 56 0.81 -19.36 8.93
C ALA A 56 1.73 -19.34 10.17
N LYS A 57 1.20 -19.73 11.35
CA LYS A 57 1.96 -19.64 12.62
C LYS A 57 3.20 -20.53 12.65
N GLN A 58 3.20 -21.60 11.86
CA GLN A 58 4.28 -22.59 11.76
C GLN A 58 5.28 -22.27 10.63
N GLU A 59 5.19 -21.08 10.01
CA GLU A 59 6.14 -20.66 8.98
C GLU A 59 7.54 -20.48 9.62
N PRO A 60 8.57 -21.24 9.21
CA PRO A 60 9.89 -21.20 9.85
C PRO A 60 10.57 -19.83 9.74
N LEU A 61 10.32 -19.09 8.66
CA LEU A 61 10.95 -17.77 8.43
C LEU A 61 10.03 -16.60 8.81
N LYS A 62 9.12 -16.82 9.76
CA LYS A 62 8.03 -15.88 10.07
C LYS A 62 8.48 -14.45 10.33
N GLU A 63 9.42 -14.27 11.26
CA GLU A 63 9.87 -12.94 11.67
C GLU A 63 10.62 -12.24 10.53
N SER A 64 11.45 -12.97 9.78
CA SER A 64 12.15 -12.45 8.61
C SER A 64 11.16 -11.98 7.53
N LEU A 65 10.17 -12.80 7.19
CA LEU A 65 9.13 -12.44 6.22
C LEU A 65 8.30 -11.24 6.68
N HIS A 66 7.97 -11.18 7.97
CA HIS A 66 7.22 -10.07 8.54
C HIS A 66 8.01 -8.77 8.50
N PHE A 67 9.30 -8.81 8.85
CA PHE A 67 10.21 -7.67 8.74
C PHE A 67 10.34 -7.20 7.30
N LEU A 68 10.66 -8.09 6.37
CA LEU A 68 10.84 -7.77 4.95
C LEU A 68 9.58 -7.16 4.33
N LYS A 69 8.39 -7.64 4.73
CA LYS A 69 7.12 -7.07 4.30
C LYS A 69 6.89 -5.64 4.83
N GLY A 70 7.49 -5.29 5.97
CA GLY A 70 7.43 -3.95 6.54
C GLY A 70 8.29 -2.93 5.81
N LEU A 71 9.31 -3.39 5.08
CA LEU A 71 10.20 -2.52 4.31
C LEU A 71 9.43 -1.88 3.14
N GLN A 72 9.64 -0.59 2.92
CA GLN A 72 9.06 0.12 1.77
C GLN A 72 10.17 0.66 0.87
N ASN A 73 9.97 0.63 -0.44
CA ASN A 73 10.87 1.37 -1.32
C ASN A 73 10.50 2.86 -1.37
N ARG A 74 11.41 3.69 -1.89
CA ARG A 74 11.20 5.15 -2.01
C ARG A 74 9.90 5.53 -2.75
N HIS A 75 9.49 4.77 -3.76
CA HIS A 75 8.31 5.09 -4.58
C HIS A 75 7.01 4.79 -3.85
N GLU A 76 6.92 3.63 -3.19
CA GLU A 76 5.80 3.26 -2.33
C GLU A 76 5.63 4.27 -1.20
N ARG A 77 6.74 4.66 -0.57
CA ARG A 77 6.70 5.60 0.56
C ARG A 77 6.29 6.99 0.12
N THR A 78 6.91 7.55 -0.92
CA THR A 78 6.54 8.88 -1.44
C THR A 78 5.10 8.92 -1.96
N GLY A 79 4.63 7.86 -2.62
CA GLY A 79 3.21 7.72 -2.97
C GLY A 79 2.31 7.77 -1.74
N THR A 80 2.65 7.00 -0.70
CA THR A 80 1.92 6.97 0.58
C THR A 80 1.85 8.36 1.23
N ILE A 81 2.97 9.09 1.26
CA ILE A 81 3.03 10.44 1.81
C ILE A 81 2.18 11.41 0.99
N ALA A 82 2.29 11.38 -0.35
CA ALA A 82 1.47 12.23 -1.21
C ALA A 82 -0.03 11.99 -0.97
N HIS A 83 -0.44 10.73 -0.90
CA HIS A 83 -1.82 10.35 -0.57
C HIS A 83 -2.27 10.86 0.80
N LEU A 84 -1.43 10.73 1.82
CA LEU A 84 -1.70 11.21 3.17
C LEU A 84 -1.92 12.73 3.17
N VAL A 85 -1.03 13.47 2.51
CA VAL A 85 -1.05 14.94 2.45
C VAL A 85 -2.28 15.44 1.68
N ILE A 86 -2.60 14.83 0.53
CA ILE A 86 -3.80 15.16 -0.25
C ILE A 86 -5.07 14.86 0.54
N ALA A 87 -5.14 13.70 1.21
CA ALA A 87 -6.31 13.36 2.03
C ALA A 87 -6.49 14.34 3.19
N ALA A 88 -5.40 14.78 3.82
CA ALA A 88 -5.46 15.78 4.88
C ALA A 88 -5.91 17.15 4.35
N PHE A 89 -5.39 17.59 3.20
CA PHE A 89 -5.82 18.81 2.53
C PHE A 89 -7.33 18.83 2.33
N LEU A 90 -7.88 17.77 1.73
CA LEU A 90 -9.31 17.68 1.46
C LEU A 90 -10.15 17.67 2.75
N ARG A 91 -9.74 16.92 3.79
CA ARG A 91 -10.45 16.93 5.09
C ARG A 91 -10.41 18.29 5.77
N LYS A 92 -9.32 19.04 5.62
CA LYS A 92 -9.19 20.38 6.17
C LYS A 92 -10.05 21.37 5.40
N ALA A 93 -10.10 21.27 4.09
CA ALA A 93 -11.00 22.04 3.25
C ALA A 93 -12.48 21.77 3.62
N GLN A 94 -12.87 20.52 3.88
CA GLN A 94 -14.20 20.16 4.39
C GLN A 94 -14.54 20.84 5.73
N ALA A 95 -13.53 21.11 6.56
CA ALA A 95 -13.66 21.82 7.83
C ALA A 95 -13.55 23.35 7.69
N GLY A 96 -13.47 23.89 6.46
CA GLY A 96 -13.31 25.31 6.18
C GLY A 96 -11.88 25.84 6.33
N GLU A 97 -10.89 24.97 6.58
CA GLU A 97 -9.47 25.33 6.69
C GLU A 97 -8.74 25.04 5.37
N MET A 98 -8.38 26.08 4.62
CA MET A 98 -7.61 25.94 3.38
C MET A 98 -6.11 25.96 3.67
N TRP A 99 -5.43 24.84 3.43
CA TRP A 99 -3.97 24.78 3.52
C TRP A 99 -3.34 25.31 2.24
N ASN A 100 -2.34 26.18 2.38
CA ASN A 100 -1.53 26.61 1.25
C ASN A 100 -0.57 25.48 0.79
N VAL A 101 -0.08 25.61 -0.43
CA VAL A 101 0.77 24.60 -1.08
C VAL A 101 2.09 24.40 -0.34
N ASP A 102 2.67 25.47 0.21
CA ASP A 102 3.97 25.39 0.87
C ASP A 102 3.88 24.61 2.18
N ARG A 103 2.77 24.75 2.92
CA ARG A 103 2.47 23.92 4.10
C ARG A 103 2.37 22.44 3.76
N LEU A 104 1.69 22.09 2.66
CA LEU A 104 1.56 20.71 2.20
C LEU A 104 2.93 20.12 1.85
N VAL A 105 3.73 20.88 1.10
CA VAL A 105 5.07 20.47 0.66
C VAL A 105 6.02 20.34 1.85
N SER A 106 6.04 21.31 2.76
CA SER A 106 6.88 21.25 3.96
C SER A 106 6.56 20.01 4.77
N TRP A 107 5.28 19.76 5.03
CA TRP A 107 4.88 18.60 5.82
C TRP A 107 5.26 17.27 5.15
N ALA A 108 5.07 17.16 3.83
CA ALA A 108 5.49 15.98 3.07
C ALA A 108 7.00 15.73 3.18
N ARG A 109 7.80 16.80 3.05
CA ARG A 109 9.26 16.75 3.18
C ARG A 109 9.69 16.35 4.58
N ASP A 110 9.05 16.91 5.62
CA ASP A 110 9.40 16.60 7.00
C ASP A 110 9.19 15.12 7.32
N ILE A 111 8.09 14.52 6.83
CA ILE A 111 7.84 13.08 6.96
C ILE A 111 8.95 12.28 6.26
N PHE A 112 9.22 12.57 4.98
CA PHE A 112 10.20 11.81 4.20
C PHE A 112 11.64 12.01 4.69
N LYS A 113 11.97 13.20 5.20
CA LYS A 113 13.25 13.49 5.85
C LYS A 113 13.43 12.68 7.12
N THR A 114 12.35 12.49 7.89
CA THR A 114 12.37 11.63 9.07
C THR A 114 12.61 10.17 8.68
N ASP A 115 11.94 9.69 7.62
CA ASP A 115 12.12 8.31 7.11
C ASP A 115 13.55 8.07 6.62
N THR A 116 14.10 8.99 5.81
CA THR A 116 15.48 8.89 5.28
C THR A 116 16.53 9.06 6.36
N GLY A 117 16.32 9.96 7.33
CA GLY A 117 17.19 10.13 8.49
C GLY A 117 17.26 8.86 9.34
N TYR A 118 16.11 8.26 9.63
CA TYR A 118 16.03 6.99 10.35
C TYR A 118 16.67 5.85 9.58
N SER A 119 16.35 5.70 8.28
CA SER A 119 16.88 4.62 7.44
C SER A 119 18.40 4.69 7.28
N ARG A 120 18.98 5.90 7.28
CA ARG A 120 20.43 6.10 7.24
C ARG A 120 21.11 5.73 8.56
N ALA A 121 20.47 6.06 9.69
CA ALA A 121 21.03 5.78 11.01
C ALA A 121 20.90 4.29 11.40
N HIS A 122 19.85 3.62 10.95
CA HIS A 122 19.51 2.24 11.32
C HIS A 122 19.19 1.40 10.07
N PRO A 123 20.16 1.19 9.15
CA PRO A 123 19.93 0.47 7.89
C PRO A 123 19.50 -0.99 8.11
N ASP A 124 19.94 -1.61 9.21
CA ASP A 124 19.59 -2.99 9.56
C ASP A 124 18.20 -3.10 10.22
N GLY A 125 17.57 -1.98 10.58
CA GLY A 125 16.27 -1.98 11.28
C GLY A 125 16.33 -2.53 12.71
N ASP A 126 17.50 -2.46 13.34
CA ASP A 126 17.78 -2.92 14.69
C ASP A 126 17.06 -2.09 15.76
N VAL A 127 16.84 -0.80 15.50
CA VAL A 127 16.13 0.10 16.41
C VAL A 127 14.66 0.24 15.97
N PRO A 128 13.68 -0.27 16.73
CA PRO A 128 12.28 -0.14 16.38
C PRO A 128 11.84 1.34 16.42
N PRO A 129 11.15 1.84 15.39
CA PRO A 129 10.74 3.23 15.35
C PRO A 129 9.62 3.47 16.37
N SER A 130 9.69 4.60 17.10
CA SER A 130 8.74 4.95 18.15
C SER A 130 7.96 6.24 17.82
N GLY A 131 6.87 6.48 18.55
CA GLY A 131 6.03 7.67 18.41
C GLY A 131 4.74 7.45 17.61
N LYS A 132 3.95 8.53 17.48
CA LYS A 132 2.61 8.49 16.87
C LYS A 132 2.65 8.21 15.36
N TYR A 133 3.71 8.64 14.70
CA TYR A 133 3.97 8.45 13.28
C TYR A 133 5.41 7.95 13.11
N PRO A 134 5.65 6.66 13.38
CA PRO A 134 7.00 6.12 13.34
C PRO A 134 7.57 6.24 11.91
N PRO A 135 8.87 6.59 11.77
CA PRO A 135 9.53 6.53 10.47
C PRO A 135 9.56 5.12 9.92
N VAL A 136 9.68 5.01 8.60
CA VAL A 136 9.76 3.73 7.88
C VAL A 136 11.19 3.48 7.41
N LEU A 137 11.63 2.22 7.52
CA LEU A 137 12.90 1.76 6.93
C LEU A 137 12.75 1.58 5.42
N LEU A 138 13.58 2.30 4.67
CA LEU A 138 13.58 2.29 3.21
C LEU A 138 14.51 1.22 2.63
N HIS A 139 14.05 0.56 1.56
CA HIS A 139 14.80 -0.51 0.85
C HIS A 139 16.21 -0.07 0.45
N GLU A 140 16.33 1.15 -0.07
CA GLU A 140 17.58 1.67 -0.62
C GLU A 140 18.69 1.72 0.43
N TYR A 141 18.36 2.01 1.70
CA TYR A 141 19.33 2.02 2.79
C TYR A 141 19.54 0.63 3.37
N HIS A 142 18.47 -0.17 3.51
CA HIS A 142 18.57 -1.54 4.02
C HIS A 142 19.46 -2.44 3.16
N TYR A 143 19.36 -2.31 1.83
CA TYR A 143 20.21 -3.05 0.90
C TYR A 143 21.52 -2.31 0.56
N HIS A 144 21.86 -1.24 1.29
CA HIS A 144 23.10 -0.47 1.13
C HIS A 144 23.39 -0.04 -0.31
N TYR A 145 22.39 0.48 -1.02
CA TYR A 145 22.60 0.97 -2.37
C TYR A 145 23.58 2.16 -2.34
N PRO A 146 24.61 2.17 -3.19
CA PRO A 146 25.65 3.20 -3.15
C PRO A 146 25.11 4.59 -3.46
N ASP A 147 24.02 4.67 -4.24
CA ASP A 147 23.33 5.87 -4.68
C ASP A 147 22.03 6.15 -3.91
N ALA A 148 21.79 5.49 -2.76
CA ALA A 148 20.55 5.58 -1.99
C ALA A 148 20.08 7.03 -1.72
N ASN A 149 21.02 7.93 -1.41
CA ASN A 149 20.73 9.33 -1.15
C ASN A 149 20.20 10.06 -2.39
N ASP A 150 20.78 9.81 -3.57
CA ASP A 150 20.38 10.47 -4.80
C ASP A 150 19.05 9.91 -5.31
N LEU A 151 18.87 8.58 -5.23
CA LEU A 151 17.60 7.93 -5.50
C LEU A 151 16.46 8.48 -4.64
N CYS A 152 16.69 8.67 -3.34
CA CYS A 152 15.69 9.24 -2.43
C CYS A 152 15.42 10.71 -2.75
N ARG A 153 16.44 11.52 -3.08
CA ARG A 153 16.27 12.93 -3.45
C ARG A 153 15.44 13.09 -4.73
N GLU A 154 15.65 12.22 -5.71
CA GLU A 154 14.84 12.16 -6.93
C GLU A 154 13.37 11.85 -6.61
N ALA A 155 13.13 10.83 -5.77
CA ALA A 155 11.77 10.45 -5.36
C ALA A 155 11.09 11.59 -4.58
N GLU A 156 11.81 12.27 -3.68
CA GLU A 156 11.31 13.44 -2.95
C GLU A 156 10.91 14.55 -3.94
N THR A 157 11.75 14.84 -4.92
CA THR A 157 11.47 15.88 -5.94
C THR A 157 10.17 15.59 -6.68
N ARG A 158 9.98 14.35 -7.15
CA ARG A 158 8.75 13.91 -7.82
C ARG A 158 7.52 13.98 -6.91
N MET A 159 7.66 13.60 -5.64
CA MET A 159 6.60 13.71 -4.64
C MET A 159 6.16 15.17 -4.48
N VAL A 160 7.11 16.09 -4.34
CA VAL A 160 6.85 17.52 -4.19
C VAL A 160 6.17 18.09 -5.44
N GLU A 161 6.64 17.72 -6.62
CA GLU A 161 6.02 18.12 -7.89
C GLU A 161 4.58 17.60 -8.02
N ALA A 162 4.33 16.35 -7.65
CA ALA A 162 2.99 15.76 -7.66
C ALA A 162 2.03 16.51 -6.71
N ILE A 163 2.48 16.83 -5.50
CA ILE A 163 1.68 17.59 -4.51
C ILE A 163 1.39 19.01 -5.03
N ARG A 164 2.40 19.69 -5.58
CA ARG A 164 2.24 21.03 -6.18
C ARG A 164 1.28 21.02 -7.35
N SER A 165 1.40 20.02 -8.23
CA SER A 165 0.54 19.83 -9.39
C SER A 165 -0.90 19.61 -8.93
N PHE A 166 -1.13 18.70 -7.99
CA PHE A 166 -2.45 18.48 -7.40
C PHE A 166 -3.07 19.77 -6.84
N ALA A 167 -2.27 20.62 -6.18
CA ALA A 167 -2.79 21.81 -5.52
C ALA A 167 -3.03 22.99 -6.48
N ARG A 168 -2.27 23.12 -7.57
CA ARG A 168 -2.26 24.31 -8.43
C ARG A 168 -2.87 24.09 -9.80
N ASP A 169 -2.74 22.89 -10.36
CA ASP A 169 -3.15 22.62 -11.73
C ASP A 169 -4.68 22.62 -11.86
N SER A 170 -5.20 23.22 -12.93
CA SER A 170 -6.62 23.26 -13.23
C SER A 170 -7.19 21.88 -13.53
N ARG A 171 -6.39 20.93 -14.02
CA ARG A 171 -6.80 19.55 -14.28
C ARG A 171 -7.32 18.82 -13.04
N PHE A 172 -6.97 19.30 -11.84
CA PHE A 172 -7.43 18.75 -10.57
C PHE A 172 -8.47 19.62 -9.87
N SER A 173 -9.01 20.69 -10.49
CA SER A 173 -9.99 21.56 -9.85
C SER A 173 -11.26 20.80 -9.45
N GLU A 174 -11.84 20.03 -10.37
CA GLU A 174 -13.04 19.23 -10.13
C GLU A 174 -12.82 18.24 -8.98
N PHE A 175 -11.64 17.61 -8.93
CA PHE A 175 -11.30 16.69 -7.84
C PHE A 175 -11.16 17.41 -6.49
N ARG A 176 -10.55 18.60 -6.47
CA ARG A 176 -10.43 19.40 -5.25
C ARG A 176 -11.79 19.86 -4.77
N GLU A 177 -12.65 20.36 -5.66
CA GLU A 177 -14.00 20.79 -5.35
C GLU A 177 -14.86 19.64 -4.83
N ALA A 178 -14.92 18.53 -5.58
CA ALA A 178 -15.67 17.35 -5.18
C ALA A 178 -15.15 16.75 -3.86
N GLY A 179 -13.83 16.67 -3.68
CA GLY A 179 -13.22 16.13 -2.46
C GLY A 179 -13.38 17.04 -1.24
N SER A 180 -13.49 18.36 -1.44
CA SER A 180 -13.67 19.33 -0.34
C SER A 180 -15.12 19.49 0.10
N ALA A 181 -16.07 18.95 -0.65
CA ALA A 181 -17.48 18.99 -0.27
C ALA A 181 -17.72 18.27 1.08
N PRO A 182 -18.54 18.80 2.01
CA PRO A 182 -18.74 18.23 3.36
C PRO A 182 -19.20 16.76 3.39
N ARG A 183 -19.81 16.27 2.31
CA ARG A 183 -20.31 14.88 2.19
C ARG A 183 -19.34 13.95 1.44
N ALA A 184 -18.18 14.44 1.01
CA ALA A 184 -17.25 13.65 0.24
C ALA A 184 -16.53 12.62 1.13
N LEU A 185 -16.44 11.39 0.63
CA LEU A 185 -15.83 10.27 1.35
C LEU A 185 -14.31 10.28 1.19
N VAL A 186 -13.63 11.17 1.92
CA VAL A 186 -12.17 11.30 1.86
C VAL A 186 -11.49 10.31 2.81
N GLY A 187 -11.06 9.18 2.25
CA GLY A 187 -10.37 8.12 2.99
C GLY A 187 -11.29 7.30 3.90
N SER A 188 -12.60 7.39 3.72
CA SER A 188 -13.57 6.50 4.37
C SER A 188 -13.45 5.11 3.74
N THR A 189 -13.10 4.10 4.55
CA THR A 189 -13.24 2.72 4.10
C THR A 189 -14.73 2.37 4.17
N ARG A 190 -15.43 2.36 3.04
CA ARG A 190 -16.78 1.78 3.01
C ARG A 190 -16.64 0.30 3.34
N GLN A 191 -17.16 -0.10 4.49
CA GLN A 191 -17.51 -1.51 4.69
C GLN A 191 -18.73 -1.77 3.81
N SER A 192 -18.53 -2.31 2.62
CA SER A 192 -19.68 -2.80 1.84
C SER A 192 -20.19 -4.06 2.53
N THR A 193 -21.27 -3.92 3.30
CA THR A 193 -22.12 -5.05 3.72
C THR A 193 -22.90 -5.53 2.51
N GLY A 194 -22.23 -6.23 1.60
CA GLY A 194 -22.85 -6.87 0.45
C GLY A 194 -22.34 -8.29 0.34
N TYR A 195 -23.24 -9.25 0.61
CA TYR A 195 -23.32 -10.71 0.39
C TYR A 195 -22.13 -11.60 -0.06
N TYR A 196 -20.93 -11.09 -0.30
CA TYR A 196 -19.70 -11.86 -0.47
C TYR A 196 -18.58 -11.19 0.30
N GLY A 197 -18.08 -11.86 1.34
CA GLY A 197 -16.76 -11.69 1.97
C GLY A 197 -16.25 -10.25 2.20
N ARG A 198 -16.10 -9.87 3.48
CA ARG A 198 -15.48 -8.62 3.96
C ARG A 198 -14.35 -8.14 3.04
N ALA A 199 -14.61 -7.15 2.20
CA ALA A 199 -13.61 -6.49 1.39
C ALA A 199 -13.41 -5.07 1.95
N LYS A 200 -12.22 -4.78 2.46
CA LYS A 200 -11.82 -3.43 2.86
C LYS A 200 -11.35 -2.71 1.60
N TYR A 201 -12.20 -1.87 1.02
CA TYR A 201 -11.81 -0.98 -0.07
C TYR A 201 -11.38 0.37 0.50
N GLN A 202 -10.09 0.68 0.42
CA GLN A 202 -9.62 2.06 0.45
C GLN A 202 -9.86 2.63 -0.96
N LEU A 203 -11.02 3.24 -1.16
CA LEU A 203 -11.35 3.92 -2.41
C LEU A 203 -10.65 5.28 -2.42
N ILE A 204 -9.37 5.26 -2.79
CA ILE A 204 -8.79 6.26 -3.69
C ILE A 204 -7.89 5.47 -4.65
N HIS A 205 -8.46 4.93 -5.74
CA HIS A 205 -7.71 4.23 -6.78
C HIS A 205 -7.03 5.29 -7.67
N VAL A 206 -5.83 5.71 -7.26
CA VAL A 206 -4.96 6.71 -7.92
C VAL A 206 -3.77 6.00 -8.59
N SER A 207 -3.88 4.68 -8.81
CA SER A 207 -2.78 3.86 -9.35
C SER A 207 -2.41 4.17 -10.81
N THR A 208 -3.07 5.14 -11.46
CA THR A 208 -2.70 5.65 -12.78
C THR A 208 -1.80 6.89 -12.76
N TRP A 209 -1.43 7.42 -11.60
CA TRP A 209 -0.76 8.73 -11.51
C TRP A 209 0.74 8.71 -11.82
N TRP A 210 1.38 7.54 -11.84
CA TRP A 210 2.84 7.44 -12.06
C TRP A 210 3.27 7.29 -13.52
N ASN A 211 2.35 7.11 -14.48
CA ASN A 211 2.69 6.89 -15.89
C ASN A 211 2.39 8.07 -16.83
N CYS A 212 1.98 9.25 -16.31
CA CYS A 212 1.51 10.36 -17.16
C CYS A 212 2.51 11.49 -17.46
N THR A 213 3.81 11.32 -17.16
CA THR A 213 4.85 12.33 -17.50
C THR A 213 5.92 11.85 -18.49
N ARG A 214 5.75 10.68 -19.12
CA ARG A 214 6.48 10.38 -20.36
C ARG A 214 5.67 10.89 -21.55
N THR A 215 5.83 12.17 -21.87
CA THR A 215 5.64 12.64 -23.25
C THR A 215 6.84 12.20 -24.10
N PRO A 216 6.63 11.91 -25.40
CA PRO A 216 7.60 11.30 -26.31
C PRO A 216 8.86 12.14 -26.54
#